data_AF-A0A661VEU5-F1
#
_entry.id   AF-A0A661VEU5-F1
#
_cell.length_a   1.000
_cell.length_b   1.000
_cell.length_c   1.000
_cell.angle_alpha   90.00
_cell.angle_beta   90.00
_cell.angle_gamma   90.00
#
_symmetry.space_group_name_H-M   'P 1'
#
loop_
_entity.id
_entity.type
_entity.pdbx_description
1 polymer ?
#
loop_
_entity_poly.entity_id
_entity_poly.type
_entity_poly.pdbx_seq_one_letter_code
_entity_poly.pdbx_strand_id
1 'polypeptide(L)'
;MKYSEIINQLRQYLPLHTDRFNDWIDATFSLVGNTATITTASAHGLAVGGFVNLTDVVFSNPLISLASVKGTATAKTTIQNDLTNGFQPEIEIVGATESEFNGIFTDSKVFNENQFTYSVEPFFDGTATGAPVLLEKNLLRYNGLFEVVSTPTPTTYTVEIVGEADFTSDCRSANDISRIAFAFNTALALEYYTNKKASDYWAFVIPMATNVSKQREGNHDFNYINKDGEYTQELFKSFSVFVLAKINNEDSGVDTVDELSVDIANALRKSLINYKPVQSTSQTTSSVSFDGDNPEHYDNAIYGHLYEFGAAITLKNLDGFISPTVKVRKIIVDYKDNNTNNKLTIATDTIEFKEI
;
A
#
# COMPACT_ATOMS: atom_id res chain seq x y z
N MET A 1 3.17 4.71 -12.25
CA MET A 1 2.22 4.66 -11.14
C MET A 1 0.84 4.68 -11.73
N LYS A 2 0.09 3.58 -11.57
CA LYS A 2 -1.31 3.54 -12.00
C LYS A 2 -2.18 3.96 -10.82
N TYR A 3 -3.20 4.79 -11.05
CA TYR A 3 -4.11 5.19 -9.97
C TYR A 3 -4.91 4.02 -9.40
N SER A 4 -5.16 2.98 -10.20
CA SER A 4 -5.76 1.73 -9.73
C SER A 4 -4.90 1.03 -8.66
N GLU A 5 -3.57 1.13 -8.75
CA GLU A 5 -2.66 0.55 -7.74
C GLU A 5 -2.74 1.33 -6.42
N ILE A 6 -2.84 2.65 -6.49
CA ILE A 6 -3.04 3.52 -5.32
C ILE A 6 -4.39 3.22 -4.65
N ILE A 7 -5.45 3.06 -5.45
CA ILE A 7 -6.78 2.69 -4.91
C ILE A 7 -6.73 1.32 -4.24
N ASN A 8 -6.09 0.33 -4.87
CA ASN A 8 -5.96 -1.00 -4.29
C ASN A 8 -5.13 -0.98 -3.00
N GLN A 9 -4.04 -0.21 -2.98
CA GLN A 9 -3.22 0.01 -1.77
C GLN A 9 -4.06 0.62 -0.64
N LEU A 10 -4.85 1.65 -0.94
CA LEU A 10 -5.74 2.26 0.05
C LEU A 10 -6.81 1.26 0.51
N ARG A 11 -7.45 0.51 -0.39
CA ARG A 11 -8.44 -0.50 -0.02
C ARG A 11 -7.88 -1.61 0.86
N GLN A 12 -6.60 -1.95 0.68
CA GLN A 12 -5.94 -2.99 1.47
C GLN A 12 -5.51 -2.48 2.86
N TYR A 13 -4.90 -1.30 2.95
CA TYR A 13 -4.22 -0.84 4.17
C TYR A 13 -4.98 0.21 4.98
N LEU A 14 -5.80 1.05 4.34
CA LEU A 14 -6.58 2.07 5.06
C LEU A 14 -7.52 1.46 6.12
N PRO A 15 -8.16 0.30 5.87
CA PRO A 15 -9.07 -0.29 6.85
C PRO A 15 -8.38 -0.82 8.11
N LEU A 16 -7.06 -1.03 8.07
CA LEU A 16 -6.25 -1.40 9.25
C LEU A 16 -5.98 -0.20 10.17
N HIS A 17 -6.33 1.01 9.74
CA HIS A 17 -6.03 2.25 10.44
C HIS A 17 -7.28 3.10 10.72
N THR A 18 -8.40 2.83 10.04
CA THR A 18 -9.66 3.52 10.24
C THR A 18 -10.84 2.73 9.68
N ASP A 19 -11.97 2.76 10.40
CA ASP A 19 -13.21 2.10 10.00
C ASP A 19 -14.10 2.97 9.11
N ARG A 20 -13.73 4.23 8.89
CA ARG A 20 -14.65 5.22 8.32
C ARG A 20 -15.08 4.95 6.88
N PHE A 21 -14.31 4.19 6.12
CA PHE A 21 -14.53 3.94 4.69
C PHE A 21 -15.19 2.60 4.35
N ASN A 22 -15.55 1.81 5.35
CA ASN A 22 -16.14 0.48 5.14
C ASN A 22 -17.39 0.31 5.99
N ASP A 23 -18.34 -0.44 5.45
CA ASP A 23 -19.55 -0.84 6.19
C ASP A 23 -19.31 -2.26 6.71
N TRP A 24 -18.71 -2.31 7.91
CA TRP A 24 -18.31 -3.56 8.54
C TRP A 24 -19.50 -4.36 9.08
N ILE A 25 -19.40 -5.68 8.92
CA ILE A 25 -20.34 -6.67 9.46
C ILE A 25 -19.54 -7.63 10.34
N ASP A 26 -20.01 -7.88 11.55
CA ASP A 26 -19.41 -8.87 12.44
C ASP A 26 -19.53 -10.27 11.82
N ALA A 27 -18.46 -11.05 11.93
CA ALA A 27 -18.35 -12.35 11.32
C ALA A 27 -17.49 -13.29 12.17
N THR A 28 -17.58 -14.58 11.88
CA THR A 28 -16.67 -15.59 12.41
C THR A 28 -15.76 -16.06 11.29
N PHE A 29 -14.47 -16.20 11.59
CA PHE A 29 -13.43 -16.71 10.72
C PHE A 29 -13.06 -18.13 11.12
N SER A 30 -12.96 -19.04 10.15
CA SER A 30 -12.31 -20.34 10.34
C SER A 30 -11.39 -20.63 9.16
N LEU A 31 -10.19 -21.12 9.42
CA LEU A 31 -9.24 -21.51 8.37
C LEU A 31 -9.00 -23.02 8.44
N VAL A 32 -9.24 -23.73 7.34
CA VAL A 32 -8.91 -25.15 7.20
C VAL A 32 -8.04 -25.34 5.97
N GLY A 33 -6.80 -25.80 6.15
CA GLY A 33 -5.77 -25.71 5.11
C GLY A 33 -5.59 -24.26 4.65
N ASN A 34 -5.71 -24.01 3.34
CA ASN A 34 -5.63 -22.66 2.74
C ASN A 34 -7.00 -22.02 2.48
N THR A 35 -8.09 -22.63 2.95
CA THR A 35 -9.45 -22.13 2.71
C THR A 35 -10.00 -21.49 3.98
N ALA A 36 -10.07 -20.18 3.99
CA ALA A 36 -10.77 -19.45 5.04
C ALA A 36 -12.26 -19.41 4.72
N THR A 37 -13.09 -19.82 5.68
CA THR A 37 -14.53 -19.72 5.65
C THR A 37 -14.97 -18.60 6.59
N ILE A 38 -15.70 -17.64 6.05
CA ILE A 38 -16.22 -16.51 6.81
C ILE A 38 -17.73 -16.63 6.86
N THR A 39 -18.29 -16.56 8.07
CA THR A 39 -19.73 -16.63 8.31
C THR A 39 -20.21 -15.36 8.98
N THR A 40 -21.23 -14.75 8.39
CA THR A 40 -21.83 -13.49 8.82
C THR A 40 -23.25 -13.75 9.35
N ALA A 41 -23.74 -12.89 10.24
CA ALA A 41 -25.09 -13.04 10.80
C ALA A 41 -26.22 -12.70 9.80
N SER A 42 -25.90 -11.91 8.76
CA SER A 42 -26.83 -11.43 7.75
C SER A 42 -26.26 -11.63 6.34
N ALA A 43 -27.08 -11.46 5.30
CA ALA A 43 -26.63 -11.71 3.94
C ALA A 43 -25.51 -10.73 3.53
N HIS A 44 -24.37 -11.25 3.09
CA HIS A 44 -23.16 -10.44 2.80
C HIS A 44 -23.20 -9.76 1.41
N GLY A 45 -24.05 -10.22 0.49
CA GLY A 45 -24.20 -9.61 -0.84
C GLY A 45 -22.97 -9.67 -1.75
N LEU A 46 -22.03 -10.59 -1.46
CA LEU A 46 -20.81 -10.80 -2.23
C LEU A 46 -21.08 -11.78 -3.38
N ALA A 47 -20.33 -11.61 -4.47
CA ALA A 47 -20.29 -12.56 -5.59
C ALA A 47 -18.91 -13.20 -5.68
N VAL A 48 -18.82 -14.37 -6.31
CA VAL A 48 -17.54 -15.03 -6.63
C VAL A 48 -16.72 -14.12 -7.55
N GLY A 49 -15.42 -13.99 -7.27
CA GLY A 49 -14.51 -13.05 -7.93
C GLY A 49 -14.66 -11.59 -7.47
N GLY A 50 -15.60 -11.31 -6.56
CA GLY A 50 -15.63 -10.05 -5.82
C GLY A 50 -14.53 -10.01 -4.77
N PHE A 51 -14.25 -8.83 -4.22
CA PHE A 51 -13.29 -8.68 -3.14
C PHE A 51 -14.00 -8.40 -1.80
N VAL A 52 -13.29 -8.68 -0.72
CA VAL A 52 -13.76 -8.46 0.64
C VAL A 52 -12.58 -8.04 1.51
N ASN A 53 -12.81 -7.08 2.41
CA ASN A 53 -11.82 -6.73 3.42
C ASN A 53 -12.14 -7.48 4.72
N LEU A 54 -11.12 -8.07 5.33
CA LEU A 54 -11.18 -8.72 6.63
C LEU A 54 -10.32 -7.95 7.63
N THR A 55 -10.87 -7.67 8.80
CA THR A 55 -10.12 -7.14 9.95
C THR A 55 -10.45 -7.91 11.21
N ASP A 56 -9.68 -7.66 12.26
CA ASP A 56 -9.84 -8.21 13.60
C ASP A 56 -9.65 -9.74 13.68
N VAL A 57 -9.11 -10.37 12.64
CA VAL A 57 -8.71 -11.78 12.71
C VAL A 57 -7.50 -11.88 13.63
N VAL A 58 -7.69 -12.50 14.79
CA VAL A 58 -6.64 -12.76 15.77
C VAL A 58 -6.13 -14.19 15.61
N PHE A 59 -4.82 -14.35 15.42
CA PHE A 59 -4.16 -15.65 15.36
C PHE A 59 -3.58 -16.01 16.73
N SER A 60 -4.01 -17.14 17.28
CA SER A 60 -3.51 -17.66 18.55
C SER A 60 -2.27 -18.53 18.33
N ASN A 61 -1.08 -17.93 18.36
CA ASN A 61 0.19 -18.63 18.13
C ASN A 61 0.66 -19.36 19.40
N PRO A 62 0.72 -20.70 19.42
CA PRO A 62 1.08 -21.45 20.62
C PRO A 62 2.52 -21.23 21.07
N LEU A 63 2.71 -20.98 22.37
CA LEU A 63 4.03 -20.88 22.99
C LEU A 63 4.53 -22.27 23.39
N ILE A 64 5.71 -22.66 22.90
CA ILE A 64 6.39 -23.91 23.29
C ILE A 64 6.99 -23.78 24.69
N SER A 65 7.47 -22.57 25.03
CA SER A 65 8.02 -22.29 26.34
C SER A 65 7.77 -20.85 26.73
N LEU A 66 7.39 -20.64 27.98
CA LEU A 66 7.29 -19.32 28.60
C LEU A 66 7.82 -19.43 30.02
N ALA A 67 8.93 -18.75 30.30
CA ALA A 67 9.56 -18.79 31.61
C ALA A 67 10.12 -17.42 31.99
N SER A 68 9.93 -17.02 33.24
CA SER A 68 10.44 -15.77 33.80
C SER A 68 11.60 -16.02 34.75
N VAL A 69 12.62 -15.17 34.61
CA VAL A 69 13.78 -15.11 35.52
C VAL A 69 14.05 -13.64 35.84
N LYS A 70 14.03 -13.30 37.13
CA LYS A 70 14.12 -11.94 37.66
C LYS A 70 13.09 -10.99 37.03
N GLY A 71 11.85 -11.47 36.86
CA GLY A 71 10.73 -10.74 36.24
C GLY A 71 10.87 -10.41 34.75
N THR A 72 11.82 -11.03 34.06
CA THR A 72 11.85 -11.01 32.58
C THR A 72 11.38 -12.36 32.07
N ALA A 73 10.18 -12.40 31.49
CA ALA A 73 9.66 -13.55 30.79
C ALA A 73 10.36 -13.69 29.43
N THR A 74 10.79 -14.91 29.10
CA THR A 74 11.26 -15.32 27.78
C THR A 74 10.22 -16.27 27.19
N ALA A 75 9.65 -15.88 26.06
CA ALA A 75 8.66 -16.66 25.32
C ALA A 75 9.29 -17.24 24.04
N LYS A 76 8.88 -18.45 23.67
CA LYS A 76 9.19 -19.06 22.37
C LYS A 76 7.93 -19.57 21.70
N THR A 77 7.70 -19.15 20.45
CA THR A 77 6.55 -19.57 19.65
C THR A 77 6.87 -20.82 18.83
N THR A 78 5.83 -21.61 18.53
CA THR A 78 5.94 -22.77 17.62
C THR A 78 6.08 -22.31 16.18
N ILE A 79 5.28 -21.32 15.83
CA ILE A 79 5.20 -20.73 14.50
C ILE A 79 5.94 -19.39 14.55
N GLN A 80 6.57 -19.03 13.43
CA GLN A 80 7.17 -17.72 13.27
C GLN A 80 6.15 -16.60 13.57
N ASN A 81 6.48 -15.75 14.54
CA ASN A 81 5.70 -14.57 14.87
C ASN A 81 6.18 -13.35 14.06
N ASP A 82 5.29 -12.38 13.88
CA ASP A 82 5.57 -11.17 13.09
C ASP A 82 6.03 -9.97 13.94
N LEU A 83 6.45 -10.21 15.19
CA LEU A 83 6.87 -9.15 16.11
C LEU A 83 8.15 -8.45 15.64
N THR A 84 8.97 -9.11 14.80
CA THR A 84 10.22 -8.54 14.25
C THR A 84 9.97 -7.34 13.34
N ASN A 85 8.79 -7.25 12.73
CA ASN A 85 8.47 -6.20 11.77
C ASN A 85 7.81 -4.97 12.40
N GLY A 86 7.64 -4.95 13.73
CA GLY A 86 7.10 -3.80 14.46
C GLY A 86 5.63 -3.50 14.17
N PHE A 87 4.90 -4.43 13.55
CA PHE A 87 3.47 -4.28 13.24
C PHE A 87 2.58 -4.33 14.49
N GLN A 88 3.09 -4.94 15.57
CA GLN A 88 2.39 -5.10 16.83
C GLN A 88 3.21 -4.49 17.97
N PRO A 89 2.91 -3.25 18.41
CA PRO A 89 3.66 -2.56 19.46
C PRO A 89 3.42 -3.17 20.86
N GLU A 90 2.32 -3.92 21.03
CA GLU A 90 1.94 -4.55 22.29
C GLU A 90 1.78 -6.04 22.08
N ILE A 91 2.44 -6.85 22.90
CA ILE A 91 2.21 -8.30 22.90
C ILE A 91 1.04 -8.62 23.83
N GLU A 92 0.18 -9.55 23.43
CA GLU A 92 -0.89 -10.04 24.29
C GLU A 92 -0.74 -11.56 24.47
N ILE A 93 -0.63 -11.99 25.73
CA ILE A 93 -0.50 -13.39 26.11
C ILE A 93 -1.73 -13.82 26.89
N VAL A 94 -2.28 -14.98 26.53
CA VAL A 94 -3.41 -15.60 27.24
C VAL A 94 -3.17 -17.10 27.40
N GLY A 95 -3.91 -17.75 28.30
CA GLY A 95 -3.92 -19.21 28.45
C GLY A 95 -2.84 -19.80 29.39
N ALA A 96 -1.99 -18.97 30.01
CA ALA A 96 -1.15 -19.39 31.12
C ALA A 96 -1.99 -19.58 32.40
N THR A 97 -1.63 -20.54 33.24
CA THR A 97 -2.29 -20.77 34.53
C THR A 97 -1.90 -19.69 35.55
N GLU A 98 -0.64 -19.27 35.52
CA GLU A 98 -0.11 -18.19 36.35
C GLU A 98 -0.50 -16.85 35.72
N SER A 99 -1.29 -16.06 36.45
CA SER A 99 -1.90 -14.82 35.96
C SER A 99 -0.89 -13.78 35.50
N GLU A 100 0.30 -13.78 36.09
CA GLU A 100 1.40 -12.86 35.86
C GLU A 100 1.94 -12.95 34.42
N PHE A 101 1.80 -14.11 33.78
CA PHE A 101 2.19 -14.28 32.39
C PHE A 101 1.15 -13.76 31.40
N ASN A 102 -0.12 -13.61 31.81
CA ASN A 102 -1.21 -13.20 30.95
C ASN A 102 -1.37 -11.67 30.97
N GLY A 103 -1.81 -11.11 29.85
CA GLY A 103 -2.10 -9.67 29.74
C GLY A 103 -1.51 -9.05 28.49
N ILE A 104 -1.52 -7.71 28.47
CA ILE A 104 -0.98 -6.88 27.39
C ILE A 104 0.31 -6.24 27.91
N PHE A 105 1.40 -6.36 27.15
CA PHE A 105 2.71 -5.85 27.52
C PHE A 105 3.29 -4.97 26.42
N THR A 106 3.73 -3.77 26.78
CA THR A 106 4.36 -2.79 25.88
C THR A 106 5.89 -2.92 25.85
N ASP A 107 6.48 -3.41 26.94
CA ASP A 107 7.93 -3.51 27.11
C ASP A 107 8.45 -4.86 26.61
N SER A 108 8.34 -5.09 25.30
CA SER A 108 8.84 -6.31 24.68
C SER A 108 10.18 -6.09 23.97
N LYS A 109 11.01 -7.13 23.95
CA LYS A 109 12.24 -7.20 23.14
C LYS A 109 12.23 -8.45 22.29
N VAL A 110 12.25 -8.26 20.98
CA VAL A 110 12.26 -9.36 20.01
C VAL A 110 13.70 -9.75 19.69
N PHE A 111 14.06 -11.01 19.88
CA PHE A 111 15.40 -11.53 19.57
C PHE A 111 15.47 -12.11 18.16
N ASN A 112 14.44 -12.86 17.79
CA ASN A 112 14.25 -13.46 16.48
C ASN A 112 12.77 -13.77 16.26
N GLU A 113 12.47 -14.32 15.09
CA GLU A 113 11.13 -14.62 14.62
C GLU A 113 10.37 -15.70 15.42
N ASN A 114 11.02 -16.35 16.40
CA ASN A 114 10.41 -17.33 17.30
C ASN A 114 10.63 -17.01 18.78
N GLN A 115 11.28 -15.89 19.14
CA GLN A 115 11.68 -15.63 20.51
C GLN A 115 11.66 -14.15 20.85
N PHE A 116 10.99 -13.83 21.95
CA PHE A 116 10.90 -12.49 22.52
C PHE A 116 10.92 -12.55 24.05
N THR A 117 11.18 -11.41 24.69
CA THR A 117 11.05 -11.23 26.13
C THR A 117 10.15 -10.07 26.49
N TYR A 118 9.59 -10.09 27.68
CA TYR A 118 8.83 -8.98 28.25
C TYR A 118 8.94 -8.94 29.77
N SER A 119 8.65 -7.77 30.36
CA SER A 119 8.62 -7.59 31.81
C SER A 119 7.32 -8.14 32.40
N VAL A 120 7.43 -8.89 33.49
CA VAL A 120 6.30 -9.43 34.25
C VAL A 120 6.20 -8.68 35.57
N GLU A 121 5.01 -8.14 35.87
CA GLU A 121 4.73 -7.44 37.13
C GLU A 121 3.49 -8.06 37.81
N PRO A 122 3.56 -8.39 39.11
CA PRO A 122 4.73 -8.29 39.99
C PRO A 122 5.86 -9.25 39.60
N PHE A 123 7.11 -8.94 39.99
CA PHE A 123 8.27 -9.82 39.76
C PHE A 123 7.97 -11.28 40.16
N PHE A 124 7.94 -12.15 39.15
CA PHE A 124 7.68 -13.57 39.29
C PHE A 124 8.75 -14.37 38.57
N ASP A 125 9.25 -15.43 39.21
CA ASP A 125 10.20 -16.38 38.63
C ASP A 125 9.55 -17.77 38.57
N GLY A 126 9.55 -18.37 37.38
CA GLY A 126 8.86 -19.63 37.16
C GLY A 126 8.67 -19.93 35.68
N THR A 127 8.03 -21.05 35.40
CA THR A 127 7.65 -21.47 34.04
C THR A 127 6.13 -21.47 33.97
N ALA A 128 5.57 -20.88 32.92
CA ALA A 128 4.14 -20.90 32.69
C ALA A 128 3.66 -22.34 32.47
N THR A 129 2.56 -22.69 33.12
CA THR A 129 1.81 -23.92 32.89
C THR A 129 0.49 -23.61 32.17
N GLY A 130 -0.17 -24.64 31.63
CA GLY A 130 -1.37 -24.47 30.80
C GLY A 130 -1.07 -24.51 29.31
N ALA A 131 -1.82 -23.75 28.52
CA ALA A 131 -1.68 -23.67 27.06
C ALA A 131 -1.52 -22.20 26.63
N PRO A 132 -0.41 -21.54 27.02
CA PRO A 132 -0.23 -20.14 26.71
C PRO A 132 -0.06 -19.92 25.20
N VAL A 133 -0.70 -18.88 24.70
CA VAL A 133 -0.65 -18.46 23.30
C VAL A 133 -0.31 -16.97 23.23
N LEU A 134 0.43 -16.59 22.20
CA LEU A 134 0.58 -15.20 21.77
C LEU A 134 -0.60 -14.86 20.84
N LEU A 135 -1.36 -13.83 21.17
CA LEU A 135 -2.40 -13.30 20.30
C LEU A 135 -1.77 -12.32 19.31
N GLU A 136 -1.56 -12.79 18.10
CA GLU A 136 -1.05 -11.98 16.99
C GLU A 136 -2.22 -11.28 16.29
N LYS A 137 -2.24 -9.95 16.39
CA LYS A 137 -3.26 -9.08 15.78
C LYS A 137 -2.67 -8.43 14.52
N ASN A 138 -3.54 -7.99 13.61
CA ASN A 138 -3.15 -7.21 12.41
C ASN A 138 -2.19 -7.95 11.45
N LEU A 139 -2.14 -9.27 11.50
CA LEU A 139 -1.35 -10.05 10.55
C LEU A 139 -1.91 -9.87 9.14
N LEU A 140 -1.11 -9.29 8.24
CA LEU A 140 -1.50 -9.00 6.85
C LEU A 140 -1.87 -10.26 6.04
N ARG A 141 -1.43 -11.44 6.48
CA ARG A 141 -1.82 -12.71 5.86
C ARG A 141 -3.27 -13.12 6.15
N TYR A 142 -3.85 -12.63 7.25
CA TYR A 142 -5.23 -12.93 7.65
C TYR A 142 -6.17 -11.72 7.57
N ASN A 143 -5.60 -10.51 7.60
CA ASN A 143 -6.31 -9.24 7.57
C ASN A 143 -5.94 -8.45 6.31
N GLY A 144 -6.91 -7.82 5.67
CA GLY A 144 -6.75 -7.07 4.43
C GLY A 144 -7.73 -7.50 3.35
N LEU A 145 -7.38 -7.23 2.10
CA LEU A 145 -8.24 -7.46 0.94
C LEU A 145 -8.03 -8.87 0.36
N PHE A 146 -9.11 -9.63 0.22
CA PHE A 146 -9.11 -10.99 -0.34
C PHE A 146 -10.15 -11.13 -1.45
N GLU A 147 -9.86 -12.00 -2.42
CA GLU A 147 -10.83 -12.38 -3.45
C GLU A 147 -11.74 -13.50 -2.96
N VAL A 148 -13.05 -13.36 -3.19
CA VAL A 148 -14.06 -14.35 -2.84
C VAL A 148 -14.02 -15.50 -3.82
N VAL A 149 -13.64 -16.68 -3.31
CA VAL A 149 -13.50 -17.91 -4.09
C VAL A 149 -14.84 -18.64 -4.25
N SER A 150 -15.66 -18.67 -3.20
CA SER A 150 -16.98 -19.31 -3.24
C SER A 150 -17.97 -18.64 -2.30
N THR A 151 -19.26 -18.79 -2.59
CA THR A 151 -20.38 -18.28 -1.77
C THR A 151 -21.39 -19.40 -1.51
N PRO A 152 -21.08 -20.39 -0.64
CA PRO A 152 -21.94 -21.56 -0.45
C PRO A 152 -23.36 -21.22 0.03
N THR A 153 -23.50 -20.14 0.80
CA THR A 153 -24.78 -19.64 1.28
C THR A 153 -24.79 -18.10 1.24
N PRO A 154 -25.95 -17.42 1.38
CA PRO A 154 -25.99 -15.96 1.46
C PRO A 154 -25.25 -15.36 2.66
N THR A 155 -24.93 -16.18 3.68
CA THR A 155 -24.28 -15.76 4.94
C THR A 155 -22.86 -16.30 5.08
N THR A 156 -22.38 -17.10 4.12
CA THR A 156 -21.08 -17.76 4.19
C THR A 156 -20.37 -17.65 2.86
N TYR A 157 -19.11 -17.24 2.89
CA TYR A 157 -18.24 -17.24 1.73
C TYR A 157 -16.86 -17.74 2.11
N THR A 158 -16.05 -18.08 1.10
CA THR A 158 -14.68 -18.54 1.30
C THR A 158 -13.69 -17.68 0.54
N VAL A 159 -12.50 -17.53 1.10
CA VAL A 159 -11.35 -16.89 0.46
C VAL A 159 -10.12 -17.81 0.56
N GLU A 160 -9.17 -17.65 -0.34
CA GLU A 160 -7.89 -18.35 -0.27
C GLU A 160 -6.91 -17.56 0.60
N ILE A 161 -6.39 -18.20 1.64
CA ILE A 161 -5.37 -17.63 2.52
C ILE A 161 -4.22 -18.63 2.64
N VAL A 162 -3.02 -18.17 2.32
CA VAL A 162 -1.80 -18.94 2.58
C VAL A 162 -1.34 -18.61 3.99
N GLY A 163 -1.54 -19.54 4.92
CA GLY A 163 -1.17 -19.35 6.31
C GLY A 163 -1.22 -20.66 7.09
N GLU A 164 -0.91 -20.56 8.39
CA GLU A 164 -0.99 -21.69 9.29
C GLU A 164 -2.45 -22.08 9.53
N ALA A 165 -2.74 -23.36 9.35
CA ALA A 165 -4.09 -23.90 9.25
C ALA A 165 -4.76 -24.14 10.61
N ASP A 166 -6.07 -24.36 10.56
CA ASP A 166 -6.90 -24.99 11.59
C ASP A 166 -7.11 -24.17 12.86
N PHE A 167 -7.52 -22.90 12.69
CA PHE A 167 -7.96 -22.05 13.79
C PHE A 167 -9.27 -21.32 13.49
N THR A 168 -9.87 -20.79 14.56
CA THR A 168 -11.08 -19.96 14.50
C THR A 168 -10.87 -18.68 15.27
N SER A 169 -11.48 -17.60 14.80
CA SER A 169 -11.43 -16.28 15.44
C SER A 169 -12.71 -15.52 15.13
N ASP A 170 -13.04 -14.54 15.96
CA ASP A 170 -13.99 -13.51 15.54
C ASP A 170 -13.29 -12.60 14.53
N CYS A 171 -14.06 -11.98 13.64
CA CYS A 171 -13.54 -11.00 12.70
C CYS A 171 -14.63 -10.02 12.28
N ARG A 172 -14.24 -9.00 11.52
CA ARG A 172 -15.18 -8.15 10.80
C ARG A 172 -14.91 -8.27 9.32
N SER A 173 -16.00 -8.27 8.56
CA SER A 173 -16.00 -8.37 7.12
C SER A 173 -16.68 -7.16 6.52
N ALA A 174 -16.05 -6.56 5.52
CA ALA A 174 -16.65 -5.51 4.71
C ALA A 174 -16.57 -5.88 3.23
N ASN A 175 -17.70 -5.76 2.54
CA ASN A 175 -17.73 -5.90 1.09
C ASN A 175 -16.83 -4.82 0.44
N ASP A 176 -16.13 -5.16 -0.66
CA ASP A 176 -15.24 -4.25 -1.44
C ASP A 176 -15.92 -3.03 -2.05
N ILE A 177 -17.17 -2.73 -1.69
CA ILE A 177 -17.70 -1.37 -1.76
C ILE A 177 -17.06 -0.51 -0.65
N SER A 178 -15.73 -0.57 -0.52
CA SER A 178 -14.97 0.44 0.19
C SER A 178 -15.30 1.78 -0.46
N ARG A 179 -15.58 2.80 0.36
CA ARG A 179 -15.92 4.16 -0.08
C ARG A 179 -14.67 4.90 -0.58
N ILE A 180 -13.91 4.23 -1.45
CA ILE A 180 -12.64 4.62 -2.05
C ILE A 180 -12.77 4.46 -3.56
N ALA A 181 -12.70 5.57 -4.29
CA ALA A 181 -12.91 5.61 -5.73
C ALA A 181 -11.88 6.50 -6.43
N PHE A 182 -11.94 6.50 -7.76
CA PHE A 182 -11.22 7.44 -8.61
C PHE A 182 -12.14 8.62 -8.96
N ALA A 183 -11.59 9.83 -8.99
CA ALA A 183 -12.26 10.99 -9.59
C ALA A 183 -11.26 11.81 -10.41
N PHE A 184 -11.72 12.49 -11.45
CA PHE A 184 -10.83 13.32 -12.28
C PHE A 184 -10.49 14.66 -11.63
N ASN A 185 -11.36 15.19 -10.78
CA ASN A 185 -11.16 16.44 -10.03
C ASN A 185 -12.11 16.48 -8.81
N THR A 186 -11.91 17.47 -7.92
CA THR A 186 -12.65 17.64 -6.67
C THR A 186 -14.14 17.92 -6.88
N ALA A 187 -14.49 18.66 -7.94
CA ALA A 187 -15.88 18.96 -8.29
C ALA A 187 -16.68 17.70 -8.67
N LEU A 188 -16.11 16.82 -9.51
CA LEU A 188 -16.73 15.55 -9.90
C LEU A 188 -16.79 14.56 -8.73
N ALA A 189 -15.81 14.59 -7.83
CA ALA A 189 -15.87 13.82 -6.59
C ALA A 189 -17.03 14.28 -5.71
N LEU A 190 -17.21 15.59 -5.53
CA LEU A 190 -18.32 16.18 -4.77
C LEU A 190 -19.69 15.87 -5.40
N GLU A 191 -19.80 15.97 -6.73
CA GLU A 191 -21.01 15.60 -7.47
C GLU A 191 -21.34 14.10 -7.26
N TYR A 192 -20.35 13.22 -7.36
CA TYR A 192 -20.56 11.79 -7.14
C TYR A 192 -21.01 11.50 -5.69
N TYR A 193 -20.36 12.12 -4.71
CA TYR A 193 -20.66 11.96 -3.29
C TYR A 193 -22.10 12.41 -2.95
N THR A 194 -22.51 13.58 -3.46
CA THR A 194 -23.86 14.12 -3.25
C THR A 194 -24.94 13.26 -3.90
N ASN A 195 -24.68 12.71 -5.10
CA ASN A 195 -25.62 11.87 -5.84
C ASN A 195 -25.83 10.47 -5.25
N LYS A 196 -24.84 9.89 -4.54
CA LYS A 196 -24.91 8.52 -4.01
C LYS A 196 -25.67 8.36 -2.70
N LYS A 197 -26.37 9.42 -2.24
CA LYS A 197 -26.76 9.66 -0.85
C LYS A 197 -25.51 9.70 0.02
N ALA A 198 -25.14 10.91 0.47
CA ALA A 198 -23.97 11.14 1.31
C ALA A 198 -23.91 10.11 2.46
N SER A 199 -23.01 9.13 2.32
CA SER A 199 -22.56 8.31 3.43
C SER A 199 -21.55 9.10 4.24
N ASP A 200 -21.24 8.66 5.45
CA ASP A 200 -20.46 9.47 6.38
C ASP A 200 -19.11 9.90 5.82
N TYR A 201 -18.38 9.02 5.11
CA TYR A 201 -17.07 9.34 4.51
C TYR A 201 -16.88 8.72 3.12
N TRP A 202 -16.20 9.42 2.22
CA TRP A 202 -15.65 8.89 0.96
C TRP A 202 -14.25 9.42 0.71
N ALA A 203 -13.38 8.61 0.12
CA ALA A 203 -12.07 9.01 -0.38
C ALA A 203 -12.01 8.89 -1.91
N PHE A 204 -11.50 9.92 -2.57
CA PHE A 204 -11.31 9.94 -4.02
C PHE A 204 -9.84 10.15 -4.36
N VAL A 205 -9.25 9.23 -5.12
CA VAL A 205 -7.92 9.41 -5.68
C VAL A 205 -8.05 10.26 -6.94
N ILE A 206 -7.38 11.42 -6.95
CA ILE A 206 -7.43 12.43 -8.00
C ILE A 206 -6.03 12.56 -8.64
N PRO A 207 -5.93 12.48 -9.98
CA PRO A 207 -4.67 12.67 -10.68
C PRO A 207 -4.22 14.15 -10.59
N MET A 208 -2.95 14.39 -10.29
CA MET A 208 -2.37 15.74 -10.39
C MET A 208 -1.48 15.85 -11.64
N ALA A 209 -1.03 17.07 -11.93
CA ALA A 209 -0.06 17.31 -12.99
C ALA A 209 1.24 16.53 -12.73
N THR A 210 1.79 15.93 -13.78
CA THR A 210 3.13 15.33 -13.72
C THR A 210 4.17 16.43 -13.95
N ASN A 211 5.04 16.64 -12.97
CA ASN A 211 6.16 17.55 -13.11
C ASN A 211 7.37 16.79 -13.66
N VAL A 212 8.16 17.47 -14.48
CA VAL A 212 9.33 16.89 -15.13
C VAL A 212 10.56 17.65 -14.67
N SER A 213 11.48 16.95 -14.03
CA SER A 213 12.80 17.48 -13.71
C SER A 213 13.84 16.89 -14.66
N LYS A 214 14.71 17.77 -15.15
CA LYS A 214 15.97 17.37 -15.76
C LYS A 214 17.03 17.49 -14.66
N GLN A 215 17.79 16.42 -14.42
CA GLN A 215 18.75 16.34 -13.33
C GLN A 215 19.71 17.55 -13.34
N ARG A 216 19.76 18.29 -12.22
CA ARG A 216 20.45 19.60 -12.10
C ARG A 216 21.97 19.51 -12.23
N GLU A 217 22.56 18.32 -12.07
CA GLU A 217 24.00 18.11 -12.26
C GLU A 217 24.43 18.18 -13.73
N GLY A 218 23.48 18.17 -14.67
CA GLY A 218 23.69 18.61 -16.04
C GLY A 218 23.60 20.13 -16.11
N ASN A 219 24.73 20.83 -16.12
CA ASN A 219 24.88 22.28 -16.13
C ASN A 219 24.37 23.00 -17.41
N HIS A 220 23.30 22.52 -18.07
CA HIS A 220 22.98 22.95 -19.45
C HIS A 220 21.49 23.14 -19.73
N ASP A 221 21.20 24.29 -20.34
CA ASP A 221 19.89 24.85 -20.65
C ASP A 221 19.13 24.05 -21.74
N PHE A 222 17.83 23.90 -21.51
CA PHE A 222 16.72 23.32 -22.28
C PHE A 222 16.87 22.17 -23.32
N ASN A 223 17.96 21.97 -24.06
CA ASN A 223 18.03 21.01 -25.18
C ASN A 223 19.42 20.39 -25.41
N TYR A 224 19.94 19.59 -24.48
CA TYR A 224 21.14 18.79 -24.73
C TYR A 224 20.85 17.29 -24.75
N ILE A 225 21.19 16.66 -25.87
CA ILE A 225 21.38 15.21 -25.98
C ILE A 225 22.75 14.96 -25.34
N ASN A 226 22.82 14.17 -24.27
CA ASN A 226 24.10 13.80 -23.67
C ASN A 226 25.02 13.24 -24.75
N LYS A 227 26.25 13.77 -24.82
CA LYS A 227 27.25 13.39 -25.83
C LYS A 227 27.57 11.89 -25.81
N ASP A 228 27.30 11.22 -24.69
CA ASP A 228 27.54 9.80 -24.45
C ASP A 228 26.27 8.94 -24.57
N GLY A 229 25.17 9.52 -25.08
CA GLY A 229 23.92 8.79 -25.33
C GLY A 229 23.12 8.44 -24.09
N GLU A 230 23.54 8.81 -22.87
CA GLU A 230 22.80 8.54 -21.62
C GLU A 230 21.67 9.54 -21.36
N TYR A 231 20.42 9.12 -21.55
CA TYR A 231 19.20 9.85 -21.19
C TYR A 231 18.72 9.43 -19.81
N THR A 232 18.66 10.40 -18.88
CA THR A 232 18.01 10.24 -17.58
C THR A 232 17.02 11.39 -17.40
N GLN A 233 15.76 11.08 -17.08
CA GLN A 233 14.72 12.06 -16.79
C GLN A 233 13.97 11.65 -15.53
N GLU A 234 13.73 12.60 -14.63
CA GLU A 234 12.90 12.36 -13.44
C GLU A 234 11.51 12.93 -13.64
N LEU A 235 10.50 12.08 -13.55
CA LEU A 235 9.10 12.44 -13.57
C LEU A 235 8.56 12.40 -12.15
N PHE A 236 8.11 13.53 -11.63
CA PHE A 236 7.37 13.60 -10.38
C PHE A 236 5.89 13.43 -10.69
N LYS A 237 5.36 12.23 -10.38
CA LYS A 237 3.93 11.97 -10.48
C LYS A 237 3.29 12.19 -9.13
N SER A 238 2.54 13.29 -9.03
CA SER A 238 1.72 13.59 -7.85
C SER A 238 0.28 13.13 -8.05
N PHE A 239 -0.39 12.85 -6.95
CA PHE A 239 -1.81 12.56 -6.86
C PHE A 239 -2.35 13.11 -5.55
N SER A 240 -3.64 13.39 -5.52
CA SER A 240 -4.31 13.77 -4.28
C SER A 240 -5.29 12.69 -3.85
N VAL A 241 -5.48 12.57 -2.54
CA VAL A 241 -6.64 11.89 -1.97
C VAL A 241 -7.57 12.97 -1.44
N PHE A 242 -8.77 13.07 -2.00
CA PHE A 242 -9.79 14.00 -1.54
C PHE A 242 -10.80 13.24 -0.68
N VAL A 243 -10.85 13.56 0.61
CA VAL A 243 -11.77 12.93 1.55
C VAL A 243 -12.94 13.86 1.80
N LEU A 244 -14.15 13.36 1.56
CA LEU A 244 -15.41 14.03 1.83
C LEU A 244 -16.06 13.39 3.06
N ALA A 245 -16.49 14.21 4.00
CA ALA A 245 -17.20 13.80 5.19
C ALA A 245 -18.51 14.59 5.36
N LYS A 246 -19.55 13.92 5.84
CA LYS A 246 -20.83 14.56 6.14
C LYS A 246 -20.78 15.23 7.51
N ILE A 247 -21.22 16.48 7.57
CA ILE A 247 -21.45 17.21 8.82
C ILE A 247 -22.92 17.02 9.23
N ASN A 248 -23.16 16.52 10.44
CA ASN A 248 -24.51 16.24 10.92
C ASN A 248 -25.17 17.45 11.59
N ASN A 249 -24.38 18.32 12.21
CA ASN A 249 -24.78 19.60 12.79
C ASN A 249 -23.57 20.57 12.87
N GLU A 250 -23.81 21.87 13.07
CA GLU A 250 -22.73 22.88 13.11
C GLU A 250 -21.68 22.57 14.19
N ASP A 251 -22.10 22.03 15.34
CA ASP A 251 -21.20 21.65 16.44
C ASP A 251 -20.25 20.50 16.05
N SER A 252 -20.72 19.51 15.28
CA SER A 252 -19.90 18.40 14.75
C SER A 252 -18.96 18.82 13.62
N GLY A 253 -19.10 20.04 13.11
CA GLY A 253 -18.23 20.56 12.06
C GLY A 253 -16.77 20.63 12.51
N VAL A 254 -16.52 21.03 13.76
CA VAL A 254 -15.17 21.08 14.34
C VAL A 254 -14.61 19.66 14.51
N ASP A 255 -15.40 18.75 15.07
CA ASP A 255 -14.98 17.34 15.25
C ASP A 255 -14.62 16.69 13.91
N THR A 256 -15.41 16.97 12.86
CA THR A 256 -15.15 16.46 11.51
C THR A 256 -13.87 17.05 10.92
N VAL A 257 -13.59 18.33 11.18
CA VAL A 257 -12.35 18.99 10.75
C VAL A 257 -11.15 18.37 11.46
N ASP A 258 -11.21 18.17 12.78
CA ASP A 258 -10.13 17.58 13.56
C ASP A 258 -9.88 16.12 13.13
N GLU A 259 -10.94 15.34 12.94
CA GLU A 259 -10.84 13.96 12.49
C GLU A 259 -10.20 13.86 11.09
N LEU A 260 -10.63 14.67 10.12
CA LEU A 260 -9.99 14.66 8.80
C LEU A 260 -8.53 15.14 8.90
N SER A 261 -8.26 16.23 9.62
CA SER A 261 -6.92 16.84 9.65
C SER A 261 -5.90 16.01 10.43
N VAL A 262 -6.32 15.18 11.39
CA VAL A 262 -5.43 14.40 12.26
C VAL A 262 -5.58 12.91 12.02
N ASP A 263 -6.75 12.34 12.29
CA ASP A 263 -6.92 10.88 12.34
C ASP A 263 -6.89 10.26 10.95
N ILE A 264 -7.67 10.81 10.01
CA ILE A 264 -7.68 10.36 8.62
C ILE A 264 -6.36 10.69 7.93
N ALA A 265 -5.78 11.86 8.19
CA ALA A 265 -4.46 12.21 7.68
C ALA A 265 -3.41 11.17 8.10
N ASN A 266 -3.40 10.78 9.38
CA ASN A 266 -2.49 9.76 9.89
C ASN A 266 -2.76 8.37 9.30
N ALA A 267 -4.02 7.99 9.14
CA ALA A 267 -4.40 6.73 8.52
C ALA A 267 -3.95 6.65 7.05
N LEU A 268 -4.14 7.73 6.27
CA LEU A 268 -3.67 7.84 4.89
C LEU A 268 -2.14 7.79 4.80
N ARG A 269 -1.45 8.53 5.67
CA ARG A 269 0.03 8.52 5.73
C ARG A 269 0.56 7.12 6.02
N LYS A 270 0.00 6.41 7.00
CA LYS A 270 0.38 5.02 7.30
C LYS A 270 0.09 4.05 6.15
N SER A 271 -0.97 4.31 5.38
CA SER A 271 -1.36 3.46 4.24
C SER A 271 -0.52 3.66 2.99
N LEU A 272 -0.02 4.89 2.75
CA LEU A 272 0.60 5.29 1.49
C LEU A 272 2.10 5.59 1.57
N ILE A 273 2.61 6.14 2.67
CA ILE A 273 4.03 6.49 2.76
C ILE A 273 4.88 5.22 2.64
N ASN A 274 6.01 5.33 1.94
CA ASN A 274 6.93 4.22 1.63
C ASN A 274 6.41 3.19 0.62
N TYR A 275 5.14 3.23 0.23
CA TYR A 275 4.61 2.39 -0.85
C TYR A 275 5.36 2.65 -2.16
N LYS A 276 5.71 1.59 -2.88
CA LYS A 276 6.41 1.67 -4.18
C LYS A 276 5.48 1.14 -5.28
N PRO A 277 4.78 2.02 -6.02
CA PRO A 277 3.91 1.60 -7.11
C PRO A 277 4.70 0.82 -8.16
N VAL A 278 4.20 -0.35 -8.52
CA VAL A 278 4.81 -1.19 -9.56
C VAL A 278 4.80 -0.44 -10.89
N GLN A 279 5.90 -0.50 -11.65
CA GLN A 279 5.92 -0.03 -13.04
C GLN A 279 6.01 -1.22 -13.97
N SER A 280 5.45 -1.07 -15.17
CA SER A 280 5.50 -2.08 -16.23
C SER A 280 6.83 -2.12 -16.99
N THR A 281 7.84 -1.34 -16.59
CA THR A 281 9.11 -1.14 -17.33
C THR A 281 10.29 -1.11 -16.36
N SER A 282 11.53 -1.06 -16.90
CA SER A 282 12.79 -0.95 -16.15
C SER A 282 13.00 0.35 -15.33
N GLN A 283 11.92 1.10 -15.11
CA GLN A 283 11.93 2.38 -14.40
C GLN A 283 12.10 2.16 -12.91
N THR A 284 12.99 2.93 -12.29
CA THR A 284 13.08 2.99 -10.83
C THR A 284 12.06 3.99 -10.32
N THR A 285 11.10 3.52 -9.51
CA THR A 285 10.12 4.37 -8.82
C THR A 285 10.57 4.55 -7.38
N SER A 286 10.65 5.81 -6.95
CA SER A 286 10.81 6.15 -5.54
C SER A 286 9.55 5.79 -4.76
N SER A 287 9.70 5.66 -3.45
CA SER A 287 8.56 5.50 -2.56
C SER A 287 7.67 6.73 -2.59
N VAL A 288 6.36 6.53 -2.38
CA VAL A 288 5.40 7.61 -2.19
C VAL A 288 5.77 8.44 -0.96
N SER A 289 5.84 9.76 -1.16
CA SER A 289 5.99 10.79 -0.12
C SER A 289 4.68 11.54 0.10
N PHE A 290 4.55 12.13 1.29
CA PHE A 290 3.48 13.07 1.61
C PHE A 290 3.99 14.49 1.36
N ASP A 291 3.26 15.26 0.55
CA ASP A 291 3.69 16.59 0.09
C ASP A 291 2.97 17.72 0.84
N GLY A 292 1.74 17.46 1.33
CA GLY A 292 0.96 18.40 2.13
C GLY A 292 -0.51 18.05 2.20
N ASP A 293 -1.28 18.85 2.93
CA ASP A 293 -2.73 18.73 3.04
C ASP A 293 -3.38 20.10 3.23
N ASN A 294 -4.60 20.25 2.70
CA ASN A 294 -5.34 21.51 2.75
C ASN A 294 -6.86 21.26 2.83
N PRO A 295 -7.62 22.11 3.56
CA PRO A 295 -9.07 22.16 3.43
C PRO A 295 -9.45 22.66 2.03
N GLU A 296 -10.37 21.95 1.36
CA GLU A 296 -10.75 22.25 -0.03
C GLU A 296 -12.23 22.62 -0.17
N HIS A 297 -13.12 22.01 0.62
CA HIS A 297 -14.57 22.25 0.54
C HIS A 297 -15.21 22.36 1.93
N TYR A 298 -16.17 23.28 2.08
CA TYR A 298 -17.01 23.40 3.27
C TYR A 298 -18.35 24.05 2.93
N ASP A 299 -19.47 23.39 3.23
CA ASP A 299 -20.83 23.90 2.97
C ASP A 299 -21.85 23.65 4.10
N ASN A 300 -21.42 23.66 5.36
CA ASN A 300 -22.21 23.31 6.57
C ASN A 300 -22.81 21.89 6.60
N ALA A 301 -22.90 21.19 5.46
CA ALA A 301 -23.39 19.83 5.34
C ALA A 301 -22.26 18.84 4.99
N ILE A 302 -21.20 19.32 4.36
CA ILE A 302 -20.09 18.53 3.86
C ILE A 302 -18.79 19.29 4.15
N TYR A 303 -17.80 18.56 4.64
CA TYR A 303 -16.41 19.01 4.72
C TYR A 303 -15.55 18.16 3.79
N GLY A 304 -14.66 18.81 3.05
CA GLY A 304 -13.73 18.16 2.14
C GLY A 304 -12.29 18.57 2.43
N HIS A 305 -11.43 17.57 2.59
CA HIS A 305 -10.01 17.75 2.85
C HIS A 305 -9.18 17.06 1.77
N LEU A 306 -8.17 17.76 1.25
CA LEU A 306 -7.28 17.30 0.19
C LEU A 306 -5.92 16.94 0.77
N TYR A 307 -5.42 15.74 0.49
CA TYR A 307 -4.10 15.28 0.87
C TYR A 307 -3.26 15.03 -0.38
N GLU A 308 -2.07 15.59 -0.46
CA GLU A 308 -1.20 15.51 -1.62
C GLU A 308 -0.04 14.54 -1.38
N PHE A 309 0.17 13.67 -2.36
CA PHE A 309 1.21 12.65 -2.36
C PHE A 309 1.97 12.66 -3.68
N GLY A 310 3.22 12.25 -3.64
CA GLY A 310 4.10 12.26 -4.80
C GLY A 310 4.99 11.03 -4.86
N ALA A 311 5.34 10.60 -6.07
CA ALA A 311 6.45 9.67 -6.29
C ALA A 311 7.25 10.12 -7.52
N ALA A 312 8.57 10.16 -7.36
CA ALA A 312 9.50 10.33 -8.47
C ALA A 312 9.69 9.01 -9.23
N ILE A 313 9.70 9.08 -10.54
CA ILE A 313 9.96 7.97 -11.47
C ILE A 313 11.16 8.39 -12.32
N THR A 314 12.22 7.60 -12.30
CA THR A 314 13.39 7.84 -13.15
C THR A 314 13.23 7.04 -14.43
N LEU A 315 13.21 7.74 -15.56
CA LEU A 315 13.34 7.18 -16.89
C LEU A 315 14.81 7.11 -17.28
N LYS A 316 15.23 5.99 -17.84
CA LYS A 316 16.58 5.79 -18.39
C LYS A 316 16.51 5.44 -19.88
N ASN A 317 17.66 5.45 -20.56
CA ASN A 317 17.81 5.04 -21.97
C ASN A 317 17.04 3.78 -22.38
N LEU A 318 17.06 2.75 -21.54
CA LEU A 318 16.42 1.48 -21.81
C LEU A 318 14.89 1.58 -21.90
N ASP A 319 14.32 2.67 -21.37
CA ASP A 319 12.87 2.94 -21.41
C ASP A 319 12.46 3.74 -22.66
N GLY A 320 13.41 4.21 -23.48
CA GLY A 320 13.17 5.02 -24.67
C GLY A 320 13.20 4.24 -25.99
N PHE A 321 12.72 4.86 -27.07
CA PHE A 321 12.86 4.32 -28.43
C PHE A 321 14.35 4.32 -28.81
N ILE A 322 14.93 3.14 -29.06
CA ILE A 322 16.24 3.04 -29.68
C ILE A 322 16.10 3.67 -31.07
N SER A 323 16.79 4.79 -31.31
CA SER A 323 16.80 5.41 -32.64
C SER A 323 17.09 4.34 -33.68
N PRO A 324 16.26 4.20 -34.73
CA PRO A 324 16.55 3.25 -35.78
C PRO A 324 17.83 3.74 -36.43
N THR A 325 18.82 2.86 -36.55
CA THR A 325 20.05 3.16 -37.28
C THR A 325 19.68 3.39 -38.74
N VAL A 326 19.38 4.63 -39.13
CA VAL A 326 19.11 4.97 -40.52
C VAL A 326 20.45 4.92 -41.24
N LYS A 327 20.69 3.83 -41.97
CA LYS A 327 21.78 3.71 -42.92
C LYS A 327 21.52 4.70 -44.05
N VAL A 328 22.09 5.91 -43.97
CA VAL A 328 22.09 6.82 -45.11
C VAL A 328 22.99 6.19 -46.18
N ARG A 329 22.41 5.73 -47.30
CA ARG A 329 23.21 5.34 -48.46
C ARG A 329 24.05 6.55 -48.86
N LYS A 330 25.35 6.34 -49.04
CA LYS A 330 26.30 7.31 -49.59
C LYS A 330 25.64 8.11 -50.71
N ILE A 331 25.44 9.41 -50.49
CA ILE A 331 25.04 10.33 -51.55
C ILE A 331 26.31 10.61 -52.35
N ILE A 332 26.44 9.97 -53.51
CA ILE A 332 27.46 10.34 -54.49
C ILE A 332 26.91 11.56 -55.21
N VAL A 333 27.48 12.74 -54.93
CA VAL A 333 27.19 13.95 -55.70
C VAL A 333 28.19 13.99 -56.85
N ASP A 334 27.76 13.58 -58.03
CA ASP A 334 28.53 13.79 -59.25
C ASP A 334 28.38 15.25 -59.70
N TYR A 335 29.39 16.07 -59.40
CA TYR A 335 29.49 17.39 -60.03
C TYR A 335 30.11 17.23 -61.41
N LYS A 336 29.35 17.55 -62.45
CA LYS A 336 29.86 17.67 -63.81
C LYS A 336 30.22 19.14 -64.05
N ASP A 337 31.49 19.48 -63.83
CA ASP A 337 32.02 20.75 -64.32
C ASP A 337 32.16 20.63 -65.84
N ASN A 338 31.48 21.50 -66.59
CA ASN A 338 31.44 21.43 -68.06
C ASN A 338 32.77 21.80 -68.71
N ASN A 339 33.80 22.18 -67.94
CA ASN A 339 35.05 22.69 -68.51
C ASN A 339 36.33 21.91 -68.18
N THR A 340 36.31 20.83 -67.37
CA THR A 340 37.49 19.96 -67.23
C THR A 340 37.15 18.50 -66.89
N ASN A 341 37.76 17.54 -67.61
CA ASN A 341 37.58 16.09 -67.44
C ASN A 341 38.29 15.51 -66.19
N ASN A 342 38.23 16.18 -65.03
CA ASN A 342 38.86 15.67 -63.81
C ASN A 342 37.81 15.17 -62.82
N LYS A 343 37.70 13.83 -62.69
CA LYS A 343 36.98 13.18 -61.58
C LYS A 343 37.75 13.38 -60.28
N LEU A 344 37.27 14.25 -59.40
CA LEU A 344 37.76 14.27 -58.01
C LEU A 344 37.10 13.12 -57.25
N THR A 345 37.83 12.02 -57.07
CA THR A 345 37.39 10.94 -56.17
C THR A 345 37.88 11.27 -54.78
N ILE A 346 37.02 11.78 -53.90
CA ILE A 346 37.33 11.88 -52.48
C ILE A 346 37.21 10.46 -51.91
N ALA A 347 38.34 9.78 -51.76
CA ALA A 347 38.44 8.55 -50.99
C ALA A 347 38.43 8.96 -49.50
N THR A 348 37.28 8.90 -48.86
CA THR A 348 37.23 8.77 -47.41
C THR A 348 37.37 7.28 -47.10
N ASP A 349 38.41 6.95 -46.33
CA ASP A 349 38.69 5.60 -45.85
C ASP A 349 37.42 4.94 -45.30
N THR A 350 37.13 3.74 -45.79
CA THR A 350 36.13 2.87 -45.19
C THR A 350 36.68 2.48 -43.82
N ILE A 351 36.14 3.06 -42.74
CA ILE A 351 36.37 2.51 -41.42
C ILE A 351 35.34 1.39 -41.22
N GLU A 352 35.74 0.16 -41.50
CA GLU A 352 34.99 -1.03 -41.12
C GLU A 352 35.15 -1.25 -39.62
N PHE A 353 34.04 -1.18 -38.89
CA PHE A 353 33.97 -1.72 -37.54
C PHE A 353 33.05 -2.94 -37.53
N LYS A 354 33.62 -4.05 -37.04
CA LYS A 354 32.92 -5.31 -36.81
C LYS A 354 31.84 -5.12 -35.75
N GLU A 355 30.65 -5.64 -36.04
CA GLU A 355 29.56 -5.84 -35.08
C GLU A 355 30.08 -6.61 -33.85
N ILE A 356 29.73 -6.14 -32.65
CA ILE A 356 29.68 -6.96 -31.42
C ILE A 356 28.23 -7.36 -31.20
#